data_AF-A0A9E5LVQ8-F1
#
_entry.id   AF-A0A9E5LVQ8-F1
#
_cell.length_a   1.000
_cell.length_b   1.000
_cell.length_c   1.000
_cell.angle_alpha   90.00
_cell.angle_beta   90.00
_cell.angle_gamma   90.00
#
_symmetry.space_group_name_H-M   'P 1'
#
loop_
_entity.id
_entity.type
_entity.pdbx_description
1 polymer ?
#
loop_
_entity_poly.entity_id
_entity_poly.type
_entity_poly.pdbx_seq_one_letter_code
_entity_poly.pdbx_strand_id
1 'polypeptide(L)'
;QDCFLIMSYSGNTDELKSILNYAHKFKMPIIGVASKENSTLINASTIKIVLPKVKEAGLDIVPTSSTSMLLAWGDSVAITLMKLNKFSKEKFAVYHPSGALGKQLTRVKDIMIKRSEVPFINEKASVKNAVIQITKKTYGCVLVVNKSKKVTGIITDGDIRRSIHKKNFLEKTAKEVMTKQPKMISEDTLAGSALDIMNKKKITSLIVKGKNNNYGLIHIHSLISFGV
;
A
#
# COMPACT_ATOMS: atom_id res chain seq x y z
N GLN A 1 18.53 -21.86 0.33
CA GLN A 1 19.71 -22.24 -0.45
C GLN A 1 19.68 -21.41 -1.72
N ASP A 2 20.77 -20.74 -2.05
CA ASP A 2 20.84 -19.91 -3.25
C ASP A 2 21.07 -20.79 -4.48
N CYS A 3 20.56 -20.36 -5.63
CA CYS A 3 20.71 -21.07 -6.90
C CYS A 3 20.91 -20.08 -8.04
N PHE A 4 21.49 -20.57 -9.14
CA PHE A 4 21.56 -19.82 -10.39
C PHE A 4 20.39 -20.18 -11.28
N LEU A 5 19.63 -19.17 -11.73
CA LEU A 5 18.71 -19.30 -12.85
C LEU A 5 19.36 -18.68 -14.08
N ILE A 6 19.71 -19.52 -15.07
CA ILE A 6 20.41 -19.08 -16.28
C ILE A 6 19.54 -19.40 -17.48
N MET A 7 19.28 -18.38 -18.30
CA MET A 7 18.45 -18.47 -19.49
C MET A 7 19.30 -18.10 -20.72
N SER A 8 19.37 -19.00 -21.69
CA SER A 8 20.04 -18.74 -22.95
C SER A 8 19.43 -19.62 -24.03
N TYR A 9 18.91 -19.01 -25.10
CA TYR A 9 18.24 -19.78 -26.15
C TYR A 9 19.14 -20.88 -26.73
N SER A 10 20.39 -20.54 -27.08
CA SER A 10 21.36 -21.51 -27.61
C SER A 10 22.08 -22.32 -26.52
N GLY A 11 22.25 -21.75 -25.32
CA GLY A 11 22.96 -22.35 -24.20
C GLY A 11 24.48 -22.48 -24.37
N ASN A 12 25.08 -21.85 -25.39
CA ASN A 12 26.45 -22.09 -25.82
C ASN A 12 27.34 -20.84 -25.91
N THR A 13 26.93 -19.70 -25.33
CA THR A 13 27.74 -18.47 -25.43
C THR A 13 28.98 -18.55 -24.53
N ASP A 14 30.06 -17.88 -24.92
CA ASP A 14 31.34 -17.94 -24.19
C ASP A 14 31.25 -17.30 -22.80
N GLU A 15 30.41 -16.28 -22.64
CA GLU A 15 30.17 -15.60 -21.37
C GLU A 15 29.61 -16.56 -20.31
N LEU A 16 28.80 -17.54 -20.72
CA LEU A 16 28.21 -18.54 -19.82
C LEU A 16 29.27 -19.42 -19.16
N LYS A 17 30.39 -19.72 -19.84
CA LYS A 17 31.42 -20.63 -19.32
C LYS A 17 31.97 -20.15 -17.99
N SER A 18 32.20 -18.84 -17.86
CA SER A 18 32.71 -18.24 -16.62
C SER A 18 31.74 -18.43 -15.44
N ILE A 19 30.44 -18.21 -15.68
CA ILE A 19 29.37 -18.35 -14.69
C ILE A 19 29.19 -19.83 -14.29
N LEU A 20 29.17 -20.73 -15.27
CA LEU A 20 29.01 -22.17 -15.05
C LEU A 20 30.19 -22.74 -14.26
N ASN A 21 31.42 -22.34 -14.58
CA ASN A 21 32.61 -22.75 -13.84
C ASN A 21 32.58 -22.29 -12.38
N TYR A 22 32.14 -21.05 -12.14
CA TYR A 22 31.96 -20.53 -10.79
C TYR A 22 30.91 -21.34 -10.03
N ALA A 23 29.72 -21.50 -10.59
CA ALA A 23 28.64 -22.26 -9.95
C ALA A 23 29.05 -23.70 -9.63
N HIS A 24 29.75 -24.37 -10.55
CA HIS A 24 30.27 -25.72 -10.34
C HIS A 24 31.34 -25.76 -9.23
N LYS A 25 32.31 -24.83 -9.25
CA LYS A 25 33.39 -24.73 -8.24
C LYS A 25 32.82 -24.62 -6.82
N PHE A 26 31.75 -23.84 -6.65
CA PHE A 26 31.10 -23.63 -5.36
C PHE A 26 29.91 -24.56 -5.11
N LYS A 27 29.70 -25.58 -5.95
CA LYS A 27 28.61 -26.56 -5.84
C LYS A 27 27.23 -25.90 -5.70
N MET A 28 27.03 -24.77 -6.37
CA MET A 28 25.75 -24.07 -6.39
C MET A 28 24.82 -24.71 -7.43
N PRO A 29 23.56 -25.02 -7.08
CA PRO A 29 22.61 -25.61 -8.02
C PRO A 29 22.30 -24.65 -9.16
N ILE A 30 22.22 -25.18 -10.37
CA ILE A 30 21.92 -24.43 -11.59
C ILE A 30 20.58 -24.92 -12.17
N ILE A 31 19.67 -23.97 -12.40
CA ILE A 31 18.47 -24.15 -13.21
C ILE A 31 18.78 -23.56 -14.58
N GLY A 32 18.98 -24.42 -15.58
CA GLY A 32 19.32 -24.01 -16.94
C GLY A 32 18.11 -24.09 -17.87
N VAL A 33 17.90 -23.02 -18.62
CA VAL A 33 16.79 -22.89 -19.57
C VAL A 33 17.35 -22.59 -20.96
N ALA A 34 17.14 -23.51 -21.91
CA ALA A 34 17.61 -23.39 -23.29
C ALA A 34 16.73 -24.19 -24.25
N SER A 35 16.83 -23.96 -25.56
CA SER A 35 16.12 -24.78 -26.57
C SER A 35 16.94 -25.95 -27.13
N LYS A 36 18.25 -25.93 -26.88
CA LYS A 36 19.18 -27.00 -27.29
C LYS A 36 19.46 -27.92 -26.10
N GLU A 37 18.93 -29.13 -26.16
CA GLU A 37 19.05 -30.16 -25.13
C GLU A 37 20.52 -30.52 -24.80
N ASN A 38 21.39 -30.54 -25.81
CA ASN A 38 22.81 -30.86 -25.64
C ASN A 38 23.72 -29.61 -25.51
N SER A 39 23.16 -28.47 -25.11
CA SER A 39 23.96 -27.25 -24.91
C SER A 39 24.84 -27.31 -23.66
N THR A 40 25.91 -26.51 -23.66
CA THR A 40 26.82 -26.36 -22.52
C THR A 40 26.06 -26.04 -21.23
N LEU A 41 25.10 -25.11 -21.31
CA LEU A 41 24.23 -24.76 -20.18
C LEU A 41 23.43 -25.96 -19.67
N ILE A 42 22.68 -26.64 -20.53
CA ILE A 42 21.80 -27.74 -20.10
C ILE A 42 22.61 -28.90 -19.52
N ASN A 43 23.76 -29.22 -20.11
CA ASN A 43 24.63 -30.28 -19.60
C ASN A 43 25.20 -29.95 -18.21
N ALA A 44 25.53 -28.69 -17.94
CA ALA A 44 26.03 -28.24 -16.65
C ALA A 44 24.93 -28.04 -15.59
N SER A 45 23.65 -28.11 -15.96
CA SER A 45 22.54 -27.73 -15.07
C SER A 45 22.05 -28.88 -14.19
N THR A 46 21.75 -28.55 -12.93
CA THR A 46 21.11 -29.46 -11.96
C THR A 46 19.65 -29.71 -12.33
N ILE A 47 18.92 -28.65 -12.70
CA ILE A 47 17.56 -28.71 -13.24
C ILE A 47 17.61 -28.25 -14.68
N LYS A 48 17.17 -29.11 -15.60
CA LYS A 48 17.26 -28.92 -17.04
C LYS A 48 15.87 -28.58 -17.59
N ILE A 49 15.73 -27.39 -18.16
CA ILE A 49 14.48 -26.94 -18.76
C ILE A 49 14.72 -26.71 -20.25
N VAL A 50 14.22 -27.64 -21.07
CA VAL A 50 14.36 -27.57 -22.51
C VAL A 50 13.10 -26.94 -23.10
N LEU A 51 13.24 -25.74 -23.66
CA LEU A 51 12.17 -25.03 -24.36
C LEU A 51 12.06 -25.52 -25.80
N PRO A 52 10.88 -25.42 -26.44
CA PRO A 52 10.73 -25.75 -27.84
C PRO A 52 11.63 -24.87 -28.72
N LYS A 53 12.06 -25.41 -29.85
CA LYS A 53 12.72 -24.62 -30.89
C LYS A 53 11.70 -23.72 -31.55
N VAL A 54 12.10 -22.48 -31.81
CA VAL A 54 11.29 -21.48 -32.53
C VAL A 54 12.07 -20.95 -33.72
N LYS A 55 11.34 -20.52 -34.74
CA LYS A 55 11.91 -19.79 -35.89
C LYS A 55 11.92 -18.30 -35.56
N GLU A 56 13.04 -17.62 -35.79
CA GLU A 56 13.08 -16.17 -35.59
C GLU A 56 12.32 -15.48 -36.73
N ALA A 57 11.74 -14.33 -36.43
CA ALA A 57 11.21 -13.45 -37.46
C ALA A 57 12.37 -12.82 -38.25
N GLY A 58 12.33 -12.92 -39.58
CA GLY A 58 13.34 -12.31 -40.46
C GLY A 58 14.51 -13.25 -40.80
N LEU A 59 15.74 -12.80 -40.55
CA LEU A 59 16.98 -13.43 -41.06
C LEU A 59 17.56 -14.53 -40.14
N ASP A 60 16.81 -15.09 -39.20
CA ASP A 60 17.27 -16.16 -38.27
C ASP A 60 18.51 -15.82 -37.38
N ILE A 61 19.00 -14.58 -37.42
CA ILE A 61 20.20 -14.12 -36.69
C ILE A 61 19.84 -13.23 -35.50
N VAL A 62 18.73 -12.49 -35.59
CA VAL A 62 18.30 -11.54 -34.55
C VAL A 62 17.26 -12.22 -33.64
N PRO A 63 17.50 -12.27 -32.32
CA PRO A 63 16.54 -12.83 -31.38
C PRO A 63 15.23 -12.05 -31.39
N THR A 64 14.13 -12.72 -31.76
CA THR A 64 12.79 -12.13 -31.88
C THR A 64 11.74 -13.06 -31.26
N SER A 65 11.52 -14.21 -31.87
CA SER A 65 10.62 -15.25 -31.35
C SER A 65 11.21 -15.89 -30.09
N SER A 66 12.53 -16.11 -30.06
CA SER A 66 13.20 -16.72 -28.90
C SER A 66 13.17 -15.83 -27.66
N THR A 67 13.33 -14.51 -27.82
CA THR A 67 13.24 -13.56 -26.69
C THR A 67 11.81 -13.48 -26.18
N SER A 68 10.82 -13.46 -27.07
CA SER A 68 9.40 -13.50 -26.70
C SER A 68 9.03 -14.78 -25.94
N MET A 69 9.53 -15.93 -26.39
CA MET A 69 9.34 -17.22 -25.71
C MET A 69 9.99 -17.22 -24.32
N LEU A 70 11.22 -16.73 -24.18
CA LEU A 70 11.91 -16.64 -22.89
C LEU A 70 11.18 -15.69 -21.93
N LEU A 71 10.68 -14.55 -22.42
CA LEU A 71 9.89 -13.62 -21.63
C LEU A 71 8.59 -14.28 -21.13
N ALA A 72 7.84 -14.92 -22.03
CA ALA A 72 6.61 -15.61 -21.68
C ALA A 72 6.83 -16.76 -20.68
N TRP A 73 7.93 -17.49 -20.82
CA TRP A 73 8.33 -18.52 -19.87
C TRP A 73 8.69 -17.92 -18.50
N GLY A 74 9.47 -16.84 -18.48
CA GLY A 74 9.81 -16.11 -17.26
C GLY A 74 8.58 -15.58 -16.52
N ASP A 75 7.64 -14.98 -17.24
CA ASP A 75 6.36 -14.54 -16.69
C ASP A 75 5.56 -15.71 -16.11
N SER A 76 5.53 -16.85 -16.81
CA SER A 76 4.84 -18.05 -16.34
C SER A 76 5.41 -18.57 -15.02
N VAL A 77 6.74 -18.56 -14.88
CA VAL A 77 7.42 -18.94 -13.62
C VAL A 77 7.11 -17.92 -12.52
N ALA A 78 7.20 -16.62 -12.82
CA ALA A 78 6.91 -15.56 -11.85
C ALA A 78 5.48 -15.67 -11.31
N ILE A 79 4.49 -15.82 -12.18
CA ILE A 79 3.08 -15.99 -11.80
C ILE A 79 2.86 -17.29 -11.02
N THR A 80 3.53 -18.37 -11.40
CA THR A 80 3.44 -19.65 -10.67
C THR A 80 3.98 -19.51 -9.26
N LEU A 81 5.16 -18.89 -9.10
CA LEU A 81 5.74 -18.59 -7.80
C LEU A 81 4.85 -17.64 -6.99
N MET A 82 4.25 -16.63 -7.61
CA MET A 82 3.29 -15.75 -6.94
C MET A 82 2.11 -16.54 -6.37
N LYS A 83 1.54 -17.48 -7.16
CA LYS A 83 0.43 -18.33 -6.70
C LYS A 83 0.85 -19.26 -5.55
N LEU A 84 1.99 -19.95 -5.69
CA LEU A 84 2.52 -20.86 -4.65
C LEU A 84 2.82 -20.12 -3.35
N ASN A 85 3.36 -18.90 -3.43
CA ASN A 85 3.65 -18.04 -2.27
C ASN A 85 2.41 -17.31 -1.72
N LYS A 86 1.22 -17.57 -2.28
CA LYS A 86 -0.04 -16.87 -1.96
C LYS A 86 0.18 -15.36 -1.96
N PHE A 87 0.85 -14.86 -3.00
CA PHE A 87 1.16 -13.45 -3.16
C PHE A 87 -0.10 -12.70 -3.60
N SER A 88 -0.69 -11.94 -2.68
CA SER A 88 -1.96 -11.26 -2.89
C SER A 88 -1.77 -9.79 -3.23
N LYS A 89 -2.85 -9.12 -3.65
CA LYS A 89 -2.88 -7.67 -3.87
C LYS A 89 -2.46 -6.90 -2.61
N GLU A 90 -2.89 -7.37 -1.44
CA GLU A 90 -2.51 -6.76 -0.15
C GLU A 90 -1.01 -6.90 0.11
N LYS A 91 -0.41 -8.06 -0.17
CA LYS A 91 1.05 -8.23 -0.09
C LYS A 91 1.77 -7.34 -1.10
N PHE A 92 1.22 -7.19 -2.32
CA PHE A 92 1.79 -6.27 -3.31
C PHE A 92 1.88 -4.85 -2.76
N ALA A 93 0.82 -4.35 -2.10
CA ALA A 93 0.79 -3.01 -1.51
C ALA A 93 1.82 -2.82 -0.40
N VAL A 94 2.06 -3.85 0.41
CA VAL A 94 3.09 -3.82 1.48
C VAL A 94 4.50 -3.73 0.90
N TYR A 95 4.81 -4.50 -0.15
CA TYR A 95 6.15 -4.51 -0.75
C TYR A 95 6.38 -3.39 -1.76
N HIS A 96 5.31 -2.77 -2.28
CA HIS A 96 5.38 -1.71 -3.29
C HIS A 96 4.47 -0.53 -2.94
N PRO A 97 4.63 0.08 -1.74
CA PRO A 97 3.69 1.07 -1.23
C PRO A 97 3.63 2.34 -2.10
N SER A 98 4.74 2.71 -2.74
CA SER A 98 4.84 3.91 -3.57
C SER A 98 4.24 3.74 -4.98
N GLY A 99 4.00 2.50 -5.43
CA GLY A 99 3.42 2.23 -6.74
C GLY A 99 1.93 2.57 -6.80
N ALA A 100 1.40 2.87 -8.00
CA ALA A 100 0.00 3.25 -8.19
C ALA A 100 -0.98 2.23 -7.58
N LEU A 101 -0.72 0.94 -7.78
CA LEU A 101 -1.54 -0.14 -7.21
C LEU A 101 -1.39 -0.23 -5.69
N GLY A 102 -0.18 -0.03 -5.15
CA GLY A 102 0.06 -0.02 -3.71
C GLY A 102 -0.69 1.11 -3.01
N LYS A 103 -0.68 2.31 -3.61
CA LYS A 103 -1.47 3.46 -3.15
C LYS A 103 -2.97 3.21 -3.18
N GLN A 104 -3.50 2.60 -4.26
CA GLN A 104 -4.92 2.23 -4.35
C GLN A 104 -5.35 1.22 -3.27
N LEU A 105 -4.44 0.33 -2.88
CA LEU A 105 -4.71 -0.74 -1.91
C LEU A 105 -4.33 -0.39 -0.47
N THR A 106 -3.81 0.82 -0.24
CA THR A 106 -3.44 1.29 1.10
C THR A 106 -4.68 1.47 1.97
N ARG A 107 -4.66 0.96 3.20
CA ARG A 107 -5.76 1.11 4.14
C ARG A 107 -5.54 2.34 5.01
N VAL A 108 -6.65 2.93 5.47
CA VAL A 108 -6.62 4.13 6.31
C VAL A 108 -5.85 3.90 7.61
N LYS A 109 -5.93 2.71 8.23
CA LYS A 109 -5.16 2.39 9.44
C LYS A 109 -3.64 2.58 9.32
N ASP A 110 -3.11 2.46 8.09
CA ASP A 110 -1.67 2.51 7.83
C ASP A 110 -1.17 3.97 7.74
N ILE A 111 -2.08 4.93 7.52
CA ILE A 111 -1.77 6.35 7.29
C ILE A 111 -2.54 7.33 8.21
N MET A 112 -3.47 6.82 9.02
CA MET A 112 -4.26 7.65 9.94
C MET A 112 -3.41 8.20 11.09
N ILE A 113 -3.84 9.33 11.61
CA ILE A 113 -3.38 9.87 12.89
C ILE A 113 -3.89 8.94 13.99
N LYS A 114 -2.96 8.38 14.77
CA LYS A 114 -3.25 7.44 15.85
C LYS A 114 -3.93 8.16 17.02
N ARG A 115 -4.68 7.40 17.82
CA ARG A 115 -5.44 7.89 18.96
C ARG A 115 -4.67 8.81 19.91
N SER A 116 -3.38 8.54 20.14
CA SER A 116 -2.50 9.35 21.01
C SER A 116 -2.33 10.79 20.52
N GLU A 117 -2.47 11.02 19.22
CA GLU A 117 -2.25 12.32 18.58
C GLU A 117 -3.55 13.02 18.21
N VAL A 118 -4.66 12.28 18.13
CA VAL A 118 -5.98 12.83 17.85
C VAL A 118 -6.40 13.77 18.99
N PRO A 119 -6.84 15.01 18.67
CA PRO A 119 -7.38 15.93 19.67
C PRO A 119 -8.74 15.43 20.17
N PHE A 120 -8.84 15.17 21.47
CA PHE A 120 -10.08 14.75 22.14
C PHE A 120 -10.50 15.72 23.24
N ILE A 121 -11.81 15.92 23.41
CA ILE A 121 -12.40 16.63 24.56
C ILE A 121 -13.61 15.87 25.10
N ASN A 122 -13.92 16.08 26.39
CA ASN A 122 -15.15 15.57 26.98
C ASN A 122 -16.38 16.36 26.49
N GLU A 123 -17.52 15.70 26.31
CA GLU A 123 -18.78 16.34 25.90
C GLU A 123 -19.25 17.48 26.82
N LYS A 124 -18.82 17.49 28.09
CA LYS A 124 -19.10 18.55 29.07
C LYS A 124 -18.08 19.69 29.08
N ALA A 125 -16.98 19.57 28.34
CA ALA A 125 -15.96 20.62 28.27
C ALA A 125 -16.54 21.84 27.53
N SER A 126 -16.03 23.04 27.83
CA SER A 126 -16.46 24.26 27.15
C SER A 126 -15.93 24.33 25.72
N VAL A 127 -16.59 25.13 24.87
CA VAL A 127 -16.10 25.42 23.51
C VAL A 127 -14.73 26.11 23.55
N LYS A 128 -14.45 26.94 24.56
CA LYS A 128 -13.11 27.52 24.77
C LYS A 128 -12.02 26.44 24.84
N ASN A 129 -12.28 25.34 25.56
CA ASN A 129 -11.33 24.21 25.63
C ASN A 129 -11.21 23.49 24.27
N ALA A 130 -12.30 23.40 23.51
CA ALA A 130 -12.28 22.85 22.16
C ALA A 130 -11.35 23.65 21.24
N VAL A 131 -11.46 24.99 21.25
CA VAL A 131 -10.60 25.89 20.47
C VAL A 131 -9.11 25.64 20.78
N ILE A 132 -8.74 25.61 22.06
CA ILE A 132 -7.36 25.38 22.49
C ILE A 132 -6.83 24.03 21.97
N GLN A 133 -7.66 22.98 22.00
CA GLN A 133 -7.24 21.65 21.52
C GLN A 133 -7.06 21.61 20.00
N ILE A 134 -7.92 22.29 19.24
CA ILE A 134 -7.78 22.36 17.78
C ILE A 134 -6.48 23.09 17.41
N THR A 135 -6.19 24.23 18.05
CA THR A 135 -4.96 24.99 17.81
C THR A 135 -3.70 24.16 18.10
N LYS A 136 -3.72 23.33 19.16
CA LYS A 136 -2.55 22.51 19.54
C LYS A 136 -2.20 21.40 18.55
N LYS A 137 -3.17 20.87 17.80
CA LYS A 137 -3.00 19.67 16.96
C LYS A 137 -3.16 19.93 15.46
N THR A 138 -3.50 21.15 15.05
CA THR A 138 -3.48 21.64 13.65
C THR A 138 -4.26 20.82 12.62
N TYR A 139 -5.15 19.91 13.03
CA TYR A 139 -6.03 19.14 12.12
C TYR A 139 -7.37 19.83 11.83
N GLY A 140 -7.55 21.07 12.32
CA GLY A 140 -8.77 21.86 12.14
C GLY A 140 -10.04 21.29 12.78
N CYS A 141 -9.91 20.27 13.64
CA CYS A 141 -11.02 19.65 14.34
C CYS A 141 -10.61 18.99 15.66
N VAL A 142 -11.61 18.72 16.50
CA VAL A 142 -11.49 18.00 17.77
C VAL A 142 -12.63 17.01 17.92
N LEU A 143 -12.33 15.81 18.38
CA LEU A 143 -13.32 14.75 18.60
C LEU A 143 -13.90 14.87 20.00
N VAL A 144 -15.22 14.80 20.10
CA VAL A 144 -15.95 14.88 21.36
C VAL A 144 -16.26 13.46 21.84
N VAL A 145 -15.92 13.16 23.10
CA VAL A 145 -16.14 11.85 23.72
C VAL A 145 -17.03 11.93 24.96
N ASN A 146 -17.80 10.87 25.18
CA ASN A 146 -18.58 10.70 26.41
C ASN A 146 -17.74 10.11 27.56
N LYS A 147 -18.38 9.89 28.72
CA LYS A 147 -17.74 9.28 29.90
C LYS A 147 -17.13 7.90 29.63
N SER A 148 -17.68 7.13 28.70
CA SER A 148 -17.18 5.81 28.30
C SER A 148 -16.11 5.87 27.20
N LYS A 149 -15.53 7.05 26.94
CA LYS A 149 -14.52 7.29 25.89
C LYS A 149 -14.97 6.99 24.46
N LYS A 150 -16.29 6.86 24.22
CA LYS A 150 -16.85 6.72 22.86
C LYS A 150 -16.99 8.09 22.21
N VAL A 151 -16.65 8.19 20.93
CA VAL A 151 -16.81 9.42 20.15
C VAL A 151 -18.29 9.66 19.86
N THR A 152 -18.80 10.81 20.31
CA THR A 152 -20.20 11.23 20.17
C THR A 152 -20.38 12.40 19.22
N GLY A 153 -19.30 13.12 18.89
CA GLY A 153 -19.34 14.26 17.98
C GLY A 153 -17.98 14.73 17.51
N ILE A 154 -18.00 15.75 16.66
CA ILE A 154 -16.83 16.49 16.18
C ILE A 154 -17.13 17.98 16.23
N ILE A 155 -16.11 18.79 16.51
CA ILE A 155 -16.16 20.24 16.35
C ILE A 155 -15.03 20.62 15.41
N THR A 156 -15.33 21.42 14.39
CA THR A 156 -14.35 21.92 13.42
C THR A 156 -14.12 23.42 13.56
N ASP A 157 -13.02 23.93 13.02
CA ASP A 157 -12.80 25.38 12.90
C ASP A 157 -13.93 26.08 12.15
N GLY A 158 -14.52 25.40 11.15
CA GLY A 158 -15.67 25.90 10.43
C GLY A 158 -16.89 26.08 11.33
N ASP A 159 -17.13 25.17 12.27
CA ASP A 159 -18.26 25.26 13.21
C ASP A 159 -18.06 26.41 14.21
N ILE A 160 -16.84 26.57 14.70
CA ILE A 160 -16.45 27.68 15.60
C ILE A 160 -16.63 29.00 14.86
N ARG A 161 -15.99 29.16 13.68
CA ARG A 161 -16.05 30.39 12.88
C ARG A 161 -17.49 30.80 12.57
N ARG A 162 -18.36 29.84 12.23
CA ARG A 162 -19.77 30.11 11.92
C ARG A 162 -20.61 30.50 13.15
N SER A 163 -20.22 30.07 14.35
CA SER A 163 -21.05 30.22 15.56
C SER A 163 -20.51 31.21 16.59
N ILE A 164 -19.32 31.78 16.38
CA ILE A 164 -18.63 32.63 17.37
C ILE A 164 -19.38 33.92 17.72
N HIS A 165 -20.21 34.44 16.80
CA HIS A 165 -21.04 35.62 17.03
C HIS A 165 -22.20 35.38 18.01
N LYS A 166 -22.52 34.12 18.33
CA LYS A 166 -23.64 33.80 19.22
C LYS A 166 -23.26 34.15 20.67
N LYS A 167 -24.21 34.73 21.41
CA LYS A 167 -24.03 35.10 22.81
C LYS A 167 -23.55 33.89 23.64
N ASN A 168 -22.51 34.11 24.45
CA ASN A 168 -21.89 33.13 25.35
C ASN A 168 -21.45 31.82 24.66
N PHE A 169 -21.18 31.85 23.35
CA PHE A 169 -20.82 30.64 22.59
C PHE A 169 -19.61 29.89 23.17
N LEU A 170 -18.59 30.61 23.61
CA LEU A 170 -17.36 30.03 24.16
C LEU A 170 -17.58 29.30 25.50
N GLU A 171 -18.64 29.67 26.23
CA GLU A 171 -19.01 29.10 27.54
C GLU A 171 -19.90 27.87 27.40
N LYS A 172 -20.57 27.70 26.26
CA LYS A 172 -21.38 26.51 25.97
C LYS A 172 -20.53 25.24 26.04
N THR A 173 -21.19 24.13 26.29
CA THR A 173 -20.56 22.82 26.30
C THR A 173 -20.35 22.29 24.88
N ALA A 174 -19.34 21.44 24.70
CA ALA A 174 -19.05 20.77 23.44
C ALA A 174 -20.27 20.00 22.92
N LYS A 175 -21.03 19.36 23.81
CA LYS A 175 -22.25 18.61 23.47
C LYS A 175 -23.34 19.47 22.80
N GLU A 176 -23.43 20.74 23.17
CA GLU A 176 -24.43 21.66 22.64
C GLU A 176 -24.09 22.16 21.23
N VAL A 177 -22.81 22.18 20.87
CA VAL A 177 -22.35 22.79 19.61
C VAL A 177 -21.79 21.78 18.60
N MET A 178 -21.41 20.58 19.04
CA MET A 178 -20.80 19.58 18.17
C MET A 178 -21.73 19.12 17.04
N THR A 179 -21.14 18.78 15.90
CA THR A 179 -21.83 17.96 14.91
C THR A 179 -22.04 16.57 15.49
N LYS A 180 -23.29 16.24 15.79
CA LYS A 180 -23.71 14.93 16.30
C LYS A 180 -23.63 13.90 15.17
N GLN A 181 -23.29 12.65 15.51
CA GLN A 181 -23.15 11.55 14.55
C GLN A 181 -22.22 11.87 13.36
N PRO A 182 -20.95 12.21 13.64
CA PRO A 182 -20.00 12.57 12.59
C PRO A 182 -19.73 11.39 11.66
N LYS A 183 -19.30 11.66 10.43
CA LYS A 183 -18.99 10.60 9.47
C LYS A 183 -17.78 9.80 9.96
N MET A 184 -18.01 8.51 10.19
CA MET A 184 -16.98 7.55 10.56
C MET A 184 -16.76 6.53 9.43
N ILE A 185 -15.52 6.06 9.30
CA ILE A 185 -15.12 4.97 8.41
C ILE A 185 -14.39 3.89 9.21
N SER A 186 -14.26 2.70 8.64
CA SER A 186 -13.48 1.61 9.24
C SER A 186 -11.99 1.89 9.08
N GLU A 187 -11.17 1.41 10.02
CA GLU A 187 -9.71 1.42 9.88
C GLU A 187 -9.23 0.59 8.67
N ASP A 188 -10.03 -0.37 8.21
CA ASP A 188 -9.75 -1.16 7.00
C ASP A 188 -10.26 -0.54 5.69
N THR A 189 -10.89 0.64 5.73
CA THR A 189 -11.30 1.37 4.51
C THR A 189 -10.07 1.73 3.68
N LEU A 190 -10.16 1.64 2.35
CA LEU A 190 -9.09 2.06 1.45
C LEU A 190 -8.91 3.58 1.46
N ALA A 191 -7.67 4.05 1.35
CA ALA A 191 -7.33 5.46 1.37
C ALA A 191 -8.03 6.25 0.24
N GLY A 192 -8.07 5.70 -0.98
CA GLY A 192 -8.82 6.29 -2.09
C GLY A 192 -10.32 6.42 -1.81
N SER A 193 -10.94 5.40 -1.21
CA SER A 193 -12.35 5.48 -0.81
C SER A 193 -12.61 6.51 0.29
N ALA A 194 -11.66 6.72 1.20
CA ALA A 194 -11.74 7.78 2.21
C ALA A 194 -11.71 9.17 1.54
N LEU A 195 -10.83 9.38 0.56
CA LEU A 195 -10.76 10.62 -0.23
C LEU A 195 -12.07 10.88 -0.99
N ASP A 196 -12.65 9.85 -1.60
CA ASP A 196 -13.95 9.97 -2.29
C ASP A 196 -15.06 10.41 -1.34
N ILE A 197 -15.11 9.86 -0.12
CA ILE A 197 -16.08 10.25 0.89
C ILE A 197 -15.86 11.72 1.29
N MET A 198 -14.61 12.13 1.51
CA MET A 198 -14.24 13.51 1.83
C MET A 198 -14.71 14.49 0.74
N ASN A 199 -14.43 14.18 -0.52
CA ASN A 199 -14.83 15.00 -1.67
C ASN A 199 -16.35 15.11 -1.80
N LYS A 200 -17.06 13.97 -1.74
CA LYS A 200 -18.53 13.93 -1.83
C LYS A 200 -19.22 14.70 -0.70
N LYS A 201 -18.67 14.63 0.51
CA LYS A 201 -19.22 15.30 1.70
C LYS A 201 -18.67 16.72 1.90
N LYS A 202 -17.70 17.16 1.09
CA LYS A 202 -16.97 18.43 1.22
C LYS A 202 -16.40 18.63 2.63
N ILE A 203 -15.74 17.60 3.15
CA ILE A 203 -15.07 17.59 4.46
C ILE A 203 -13.59 17.23 4.30
N THR A 204 -12.73 17.73 5.18
CA THR A 204 -11.27 17.50 5.13
C THR A 204 -10.79 16.43 6.10
N SER A 205 -11.67 15.94 6.96
CA SER A 205 -11.36 14.96 8.01
C SER A 205 -12.43 13.90 8.13
N LEU A 206 -12.00 12.66 8.38
CA LEU A 206 -12.87 11.54 8.71
C LEU A 206 -12.41 10.88 10.00
N ILE A 207 -13.38 10.47 10.82
CA ILE A 207 -13.09 9.70 12.02
C ILE A 207 -12.90 8.26 11.62
N VAL A 208 -11.81 7.67 12.10
CA VAL A 208 -11.49 6.27 11.82
C VAL A 208 -11.88 5.44 13.05
N LYS A 209 -12.78 4.49 12.87
CA LYS A 209 -13.20 3.57 13.93
C LYS A 209 -12.45 2.26 13.76
N GLY A 210 -11.57 1.97 14.71
CA GLY A 210 -10.88 0.69 14.82
C GLY A 210 -11.58 -0.29 15.74
N LYS A 211 -10.92 -1.42 16.01
CA LYS A 211 -11.37 -2.42 17.00
C LYS A 211 -11.35 -1.86 18.42
N ASN A 212 -12.17 -2.42 19.32
CA ASN A 212 -12.21 -2.09 20.75
C ASN A 212 -12.43 -0.61 21.10
N ASN A 213 -13.24 0.11 20.32
CA ASN A 213 -13.46 1.56 20.46
C ASN A 213 -12.14 2.36 20.37
N ASN A 214 -11.16 1.88 19.61
CA ASN A 214 -10.03 2.70 19.21
C ASN A 214 -10.49 3.67 18.11
N TYR A 215 -10.15 4.95 18.26
CA TYR A 215 -10.53 5.98 17.31
C TYR A 215 -9.29 6.73 16.83
N GLY A 216 -9.14 6.80 15.52
CA GLY A 216 -8.16 7.61 14.82
C GLY A 216 -8.83 8.73 14.04
N LEU A 217 -7.99 9.51 13.34
CA LEU A 217 -8.43 10.57 12.44
C LEU A 217 -7.63 10.44 11.14
N ILE A 218 -8.29 10.57 10.00
CA ILE A 218 -7.60 10.74 8.72
C ILE A 218 -7.93 12.12 8.18
N HIS A 219 -6.88 12.88 7.86
CA HIS A 219 -6.98 14.23 7.29
C HIS A 219 -6.61 14.18 5.79
N ILE A 220 -7.18 15.07 4.98
CA ILE A 220 -6.91 15.13 3.54
C ILE A 220 -5.43 15.32 3.23
N HIS A 221 -4.71 16.13 4.03
CA HIS A 221 -3.26 16.29 3.87
C HIS A 221 -2.48 15.00 4.10
N SER A 222 -2.91 14.11 5.00
CA SER A 222 -2.29 12.79 5.17
C SER A 222 -2.42 11.94 3.90
N LEU A 223 -3.56 12.03 3.21
CA LEU A 223 -3.80 11.35 1.94
C LEU A 223 -2.92 11.94 0.82
N ILE A 224 -2.88 13.27 0.70
CA ILE A 224 -2.07 13.98 -0.30
C ILE A 224 -0.57 13.71 -0.11
N SER A 225 -0.06 13.77 1.13
CA SER A 225 1.34 13.49 1.43
C SER A 225 1.73 12.04 1.11
N PHE A 226 0.79 11.10 1.22
CA PHE A 226 0.99 9.71 0.79
C PHE A 226 0.87 9.54 -0.73
N GLY A 227 0.34 10.57 -1.42
CA GLY A 227 0.16 10.62 -2.86
C GLY A 227 -1.05 9.84 -3.35
N VAL A 228 -2.11 9.80 -2.54
CA VAL A 228 -3.46 9.31 -2.87
C VAL A 228 -4.26 10.40 -3.58
#